data_AF-A0A536R4G1-F1
#
_entry.id   AF-A0A536R4G1-F1
#
_cell.length_a   1.000
_cell.length_b   1.000
_cell.length_c   1.000
_cell.angle_alpha   90.00
_cell.angle_beta   90.00
_cell.angle_gamma   90.00
#
_symmetry.space_group_name_H-M   'P 1'
#
loop_
_entity.id
_entity.type
_entity.pdbx_description
1 polymer ?
#
loop_
_entity_poly.entity_id
_entity_poly.type
_entity_poly.pdbx_seq_one_letter_code
_entity_poly.pdbx_strand_id
1 'polypeptide(L)'
;MNAGVVKSRYKKSELDKAIKQYKETALPAISSHEGARSAFLLLNRETGDALSIAIYETDASAKAFAPKAEKLIASFEPFVDSAVQPKRELYEIAASTQNEARAIVERGIKAFNAHDMEAIARDAAPDAEYFAPGDVKLKGSQKIKEYNQNFVTAFPDARVEATNTFTQGNHVIVEGVFTGTHNGMLKTPMGDVPATGKKVSGEFIQIFDVDRGLVKKVHMVYDQVQLMTQLGMAPAPPQQAIKTGR
;
A
#
# COMPACT_ATOMS: atom_id res chain seq x y z
N MET A 1 11.78 14.37 -1.16
CA MET A 1 10.68 15.20 -1.69
C MET A 1 10.70 16.57 -1.00
N ASN A 2 9.96 17.58 -1.50
CA ASN A 2 9.84 18.94 -0.96
C ASN A 2 8.43 19.49 -1.22
N ALA A 3 7.88 20.37 -0.38
CA ALA A 3 6.54 20.94 -0.52
C ALA A 3 6.61 22.44 -0.76
N GLY A 4 5.77 22.95 -1.66
CA GLY A 4 5.37 24.36 -1.67
C GLY A 4 3.98 24.48 -1.06
N VAL A 5 3.86 25.27 0.00
CA VAL A 5 2.60 25.45 0.73
C VAL A 5 2.18 26.91 0.65
N VAL A 6 0.93 27.13 0.26
CA VAL A 6 0.29 28.44 0.28
C VAL A 6 -0.85 28.40 1.27
N LYS A 7 -0.82 29.32 2.24
CA LYS A 7 -1.91 29.53 3.18
C LYS A 7 -2.75 30.69 2.71
N SER A 8 -4.06 30.56 2.75
CA SER A 8 -4.99 31.62 2.33
C SER A 8 -6.24 31.57 3.16
N ARG A 9 -7.04 32.63 3.13
CA ARG A 9 -8.45 32.58 3.52
C ARG A 9 -9.26 33.13 2.38
N TYR A 10 -10.23 32.36 1.90
CA TYR A 10 -11.15 32.77 0.85
C TYR A 10 -12.47 33.25 1.43
N LYS A 11 -13.12 34.19 0.76
CA LYS A 11 -14.49 34.64 1.04
C LYS A 11 -15.42 33.44 0.93
N LYS A 12 -16.29 33.27 1.93
CA LYS A 12 -17.21 32.12 2.00
C LYS A 12 -18.14 32.03 0.79
N SER A 13 -18.55 33.17 0.23
CA SER A 13 -19.40 33.21 -0.96
C SER A 13 -18.70 32.72 -2.23
N GLU A 14 -17.36 32.67 -2.25
CA GLU A 14 -16.56 32.40 -3.44
C GLU A 14 -15.89 31.02 -3.44
N LEU A 15 -16.14 30.20 -2.41
CA LEU A 15 -15.40 28.95 -2.18
C LEU A 15 -15.51 27.98 -3.35
N ASP A 16 -16.70 27.80 -3.93
CA ASP A 16 -16.87 26.89 -5.07
C ASP A 16 -16.18 27.41 -6.33
N LYS A 17 -16.14 28.73 -6.53
CA LYS A 17 -15.39 29.33 -7.63
C LYS A 17 -13.88 29.21 -7.40
N ALA A 18 -13.41 29.36 -6.17
CA ALA A 18 -12.02 29.13 -5.80
C ALA A 18 -11.61 27.67 -5.99
N ILE A 19 -12.43 26.69 -5.58
CA ILE A 19 -12.17 25.26 -5.85
C ILE A 19 -12.16 25.00 -7.35
N LYS A 20 -13.13 25.54 -8.08
CA LYS A 20 -13.23 25.37 -9.54
C LYS A 20 -11.99 25.92 -10.23
N GLN A 21 -11.61 27.17 -9.94
CA GLN A 21 -10.40 27.78 -10.48
C GLN A 21 -9.16 26.99 -10.05
N TYR A 22 -9.06 26.52 -8.81
CA TYR A 22 -7.95 25.68 -8.38
C TYR A 22 -7.85 24.38 -9.18
N LYS A 23 -8.97 23.71 -9.46
CA LYS A 23 -9.01 22.52 -10.32
C LYS A 23 -8.69 22.83 -11.78
N GLU A 24 -9.02 24.02 -12.26
CA GLU A 24 -8.86 24.42 -13.67
C GLU A 24 -7.53 25.10 -13.97
N THR A 25 -6.85 25.67 -12.97
CA THR A 25 -5.62 26.45 -13.18
C THR A 25 -4.47 25.95 -12.31
N ALA A 26 -4.64 25.87 -10.99
CA ALA A 26 -3.57 25.54 -10.06
C ALA A 26 -3.17 24.06 -10.10
N LEU A 27 -4.13 23.12 -10.02
CA LEU A 27 -3.84 21.68 -10.17
C LEU A 27 -3.19 21.38 -11.52
N PRO A 28 -3.69 21.89 -12.67
CA PRO A 28 -3.03 21.69 -13.96
C PRO A 28 -1.63 22.30 -14.00
N ALA A 29 -1.45 23.55 -13.54
CA ALA A 29 -0.15 24.21 -13.55
C ALA A 29 0.88 23.50 -12.66
N ILE A 30 0.49 23.01 -11.48
CA ILE A 30 1.36 22.22 -10.59
C ILE A 30 1.64 20.85 -11.19
N SER A 31 0.62 20.16 -11.72
CA SER A 31 0.79 18.84 -12.34
C SER A 31 1.69 18.87 -13.58
N SER A 32 1.70 19.99 -14.31
CA SER A 32 2.56 20.23 -15.49
C SER A 32 3.96 20.75 -15.13
N HIS A 33 4.24 20.99 -13.85
CA HIS A 33 5.54 21.50 -13.42
C HIS A 33 6.52 20.37 -13.19
N GLU A 34 7.76 20.59 -13.66
CA GLU A 34 8.81 19.60 -13.56
C GLU A 34 9.13 19.26 -12.10
N GLY A 35 9.10 17.96 -11.78
CA GLY A 35 9.37 17.42 -10.45
C GLY A 35 8.19 17.45 -9.48
N ALA A 36 6.97 17.84 -9.88
CA ALA A 36 5.78 17.74 -9.02
C ALA A 36 5.31 16.28 -8.85
N ARG A 37 4.81 15.94 -7.65
CA ARG A 37 4.41 14.57 -7.24
C ARG A 37 2.96 14.47 -6.81
N SER A 38 2.41 15.52 -6.24
CA SER A 38 1.00 15.60 -5.87
C SER A 38 0.63 17.05 -5.61
N ALA A 39 -0.65 17.37 -5.73
CA ALA A 39 -1.16 18.65 -5.29
C ALA A 39 -2.56 18.49 -4.72
N PHE A 40 -2.85 19.27 -3.68
CA PHE A 40 -4.16 19.28 -3.06
C PHE A 40 -4.46 20.68 -2.52
N LEU A 41 -5.69 21.11 -2.78
CA LEU A 41 -6.30 22.20 -2.05
C LEU A 41 -7.11 21.61 -0.91
N LEU A 42 -6.78 22.02 0.30
CA LEU A 42 -7.60 21.82 1.47
C LEU A 42 -8.35 23.12 1.72
N LEU A 43 -9.66 23.04 1.83
CA LEU A 43 -10.50 24.21 2.03
C LEU A 43 -11.47 23.97 3.18
N ASN A 44 -11.45 24.87 4.16
CA ASN A 44 -12.45 24.96 5.20
C ASN A 44 -13.62 25.80 4.68
N ARG A 45 -14.78 25.16 4.48
CA ARG A 45 -15.96 25.85 3.94
C ARG A 45 -16.61 26.81 4.93
N GLU A 46 -16.38 26.64 6.22
CA GLU A 46 -16.96 27.48 7.26
C GLU A 46 -16.14 28.73 7.53
N THR A 47 -14.81 28.64 7.55
CA THR A 47 -13.94 29.79 7.82
C THR A 47 -13.41 30.44 6.55
N GLY A 48 -13.37 29.66 5.46
CA GLY A 48 -12.72 30.02 4.21
C GLY A 48 -11.23 29.72 4.19
N ASP A 49 -10.64 29.23 5.28
CA ASP A 49 -9.20 28.90 5.32
C ASP A 49 -8.84 27.86 4.27
N ALA A 50 -7.72 28.08 3.59
CA ALA A 50 -7.26 27.23 2.52
C ALA A 50 -5.76 26.94 2.63
N LEU A 51 -5.40 25.69 2.35
CA LEU A 51 -4.02 25.26 2.15
C LEU A 51 -3.90 24.66 0.77
N SER A 52 -3.15 25.31 -0.11
CA SER A 52 -2.67 24.66 -1.33
C SER A 52 -1.31 24.06 -1.04
N ILE A 53 -1.22 22.75 -1.15
CA ILE A 53 0.04 22.01 -0.99
C ILE A 53 0.40 21.41 -2.34
N ALA A 54 1.61 21.66 -2.78
CA ALA A 54 2.22 21.02 -3.92
C ALA A 54 3.46 20.26 -3.45
N ILE A 55 3.51 18.96 -3.71
CA ILE A 55 4.61 18.06 -3.40
C ILE A 55 5.52 17.99 -4.62
N TYR A 56 6.83 18.03 -4.41
CA TYR A 56 7.88 17.99 -5.42
C TYR A 56 8.94 16.96 -5.03
N GLU A 57 9.71 16.48 -6.00
CA GLU A 57 10.77 15.50 -5.78
C GLU A 57 11.98 16.10 -5.07
N THR A 58 12.39 17.30 -5.48
CA THR A 58 13.60 17.98 -5.00
C THR A 58 13.31 19.43 -4.58
N ASP A 59 14.22 20.01 -3.80
CA ASP A 59 14.15 21.40 -3.34
C ASP A 59 14.30 22.38 -4.52
N ALA A 60 15.17 22.06 -5.48
CA ALA A 60 15.36 22.86 -6.70
C ALA A 60 14.08 22.92 -7.57
N SER A 61 13.41 21.78 -7.78
CA SER A 61 12.12 21.74 -8.50
C SER A 61 11.06 22.59 -7.79
N ALA A 62 11.02 22.51 -6.46
CA ALA A 62 10.10 23.31 -5.65
C ALA A 62 10.42 24.82 -5.74
N LYS A 63 11.69 25.22 -5.76
CA LYS A 63 12.12 26.62 -5.93
C LYS A 63 11.80 27.16 -7.32
N ALA A 64 12.03 26.39 -8.39
CA ALA A 64 11.80 26.83 -9.77
C ALA A 64 10.32 27.12 -10.09
N PHE A 65 9.37 26.53 -9.36
CA PHE A 65 7.95 26.83 -9.55
C PHE A 65 7.54 28.24 -9.10
N ALA A 66 8.40 28.95 -8.35
CA ALA A 66 8.04 30.19 -7.67
C ALA A 66 7.41 31.28 -8.58
N PRO A 67 7.95 31.65 -9.76
CA PRO A 67 7.36 32.72 -10.58
C PRO A 67 5.97 32.36 -11.15
N LYS A 68 5.72 31.07 -11.42
CA LYS A 68 4.39 30.60 -11.84
C LYS A 68 3.43 30.56 -10.64
N ALA A 69 3.92 30.09 -9.49
CA ALA A 69 3.14 30.07 -8.26
C ALA A 69 2.70 31.47 -7.85
N GLU A 70 3.57 32.49 -8.01
CA GLU A 70 3.24 33.89 -7.74
C GLU A 70 2.10 34.40 -8.62
N LYS A 71 2.17 34.16 -9.94
CA LYS A 71 1.07 34.52 -10.87
C LYS A 71 -0.22 33.77 -10.53
N LEU A 72 -0.14 32.49 -10.16
CA LEU A 72 -1.30 31.71 -9.74
C LEU A 72 -1.88 32.30 -8.46
N ILE A 73 -1.08 32.51 -7.43
CA ILE A 73 -1.51 33.09 -6.14
C ILE A 73 -2.21 34.44 -6.37
N ALA A 74 -1.65 35.30 -7.22
CA ALA A 74 -2.27 36.56 -7.60
C ALA A 74 -3.63 36.35 -8.29
N SER A 75 -3.77 35.35 -9.16
CA SER A 75 -5.07 35.04 -9.80
C SER A 75 -6.18 34.63 -8.84
N PHE A 76 -5.86 34.21 -7.60
CA PHE A 76 -6.84 33.89 -6.57
C PHE A 76 -7.22 35.10 -5.70
N GLU A 77 -6.57 36.26 -5.88
CA GLU A 77 -6.86 37.50 -5.14
C GLU A 77 -8.36 37.85 -5.08
N PRO A 78 -9.16 37.71 -6.16
CA PRO A 78 -10.59 38.01 -6.09
C PRO A 78 -11.35 37.22 -5.01
N PHE A 79 -10.87 36.02 -4.69
CA PHE A 79 -11.46 35.13 -3.71
C PHE A 79 -10.91 35.34 -2.30
N VAL A 80 -9.75 35.98 -2.14
CA VAL A 80 -9.08 36.14 -0.85
C VAL A 80 -9.83 37.12 0.06
N ASP A 81 -10.01 36.73 1.31
CA ASP A 81 -10.46 37.60 2.39
C ASP A 81 -9.28 38.47 2.86
N SER A 82 -9.46 39.79 2.85
CA SER A 82 -8.41 40.80 2.97
C SER A 82 -7.58 40.72 4.26
N ALA A 83 -8.06 39.99 5.26
CA ALA A 83 -7.33 39.77 6.51
C ALA A 83 -6.12 38.83 6.40
N VAL A 84 -5.99 38.02 5.33
CA VAL A 84 -4.90 37.04 5.18
C VAL A 84 -4.28 37.12 3.79
N GLN A 85 -3.06 37.65 3.70
CA GLN A 85 -2.31 37.65 2.44
C GLN A 85 -1.67 36.27 2.18
N PRO A 86 -1.93 35.64 1.03
CA PRO A 86 -1.32 34.36 0.73
C PRO A 86 0.18 34.45 0.51
N LYS A 87 0.93 33.63 1.24
CA LYS A 87 2.38 33.48 1.06
C LYS A 87 2.72 32.04 0.75
N ARG A 88 3.59 31.84 -0.24
CA ARG A 88 4.18 30.52 -0.53
C ARG A 88 5.42 30.32 0.32
N GLU A 89 5.47 29.19 1.01
CA GLU A 89 6.62 28.76 1.81
C GLU A 89 7.06 27.37 1.32
N LEU A 90 8.37 27.11 1.36
CA LEU A 90 8.95 25.82 0.99
C LEU A 90 9.25 24.99 2.23
N TYR A 91 9.00 23.70 2.09
CA TYR A 91 9.22 22.70 3.11
C TYR A 91 9.92 21.50 2.47
N GLU A 92 10.65 20.71 3.24
CA GLU A 92 11.14 19.40 2.78
C GLU A 92 10.05 18.34 3.02
N ILE A 93 9.92 17.39 2.10
CA ILE A 93 9.03 16.24 2.22
C ILE A 93 9.89 14.98 2.24
N ALA A 94 9.86 14.30 3.36
CA ALA A 94 10.33 12.94 3.42
C ALA A 94 9.20 11.99 2.95
N ALA A 95 9.29 11.48 1.71
CA ALA A 95 8.58 10.27 1.21
C ALA A 95 9.08 9.88 -0.21
N SER A 96 9.21 8.60 -0.56
CA SER A 96 9.34 8.07 -1.96
C SER A 96 9.88 6.65 -1.94
N THR A 97 8.96 5.73 -1.74
CA THR A 97 9.30 4.37 -1.32
C THR A 97 8.20 3.40 -1.82
N GLN A 98 7.14 3.96 -2.43
CA GLN A 98 5.85 3.31 -2.61
C GLN A 98 5.80 2.43 -3.87
N ASN A 99 5.97 3.02 -5.05
CA ASN A 99 5.75 2.29 -6.31
C ASN A 99 6.78 1.18 -6.55
N GLU A 100 8.04 1.40 -6.17
CA GLU A 100 9.08 0.37 -6.24
C GLU A 100 8.74 -0.79 -5.31
N ALA A 101 8.38 -0.49 -4.06
CA ALA A 101 7.96 -1.51 -3.11
C ALA A 101 6.80 -2.35 -3.66
N ARG A 102 5.78 -1.69 -4.22
CA ARG A 102 4.63 -2.37 -4.83
C ARG A 102 5.06 -3.32 -5.95
N ALA A 103 5.96 -2.89 -6.83
CA ALA A 103 6.44 -3.72 -7.94
C ALA A 103 7.24 -4.95 -7.47
N ILE A 104 8.04 -4.82 -6.40
CA ILE A 104 8.73 -5.98 -5.81
C ILE A 104 7.70 -7.03 -5.36
N VAL A 105 6.66 -6.58 -4.66
CA VAL A 105 5.63 -7.46 -4.09
C VAL A 105 4.78 -8.13 -5.16
N GLU A 106 4.37 -7.41 -6.20
CA GLU A 106 3.63 -7.97 -7.34
C GLU A 106 4.44 -9.02 -8.10
N ARG A 107 5.77 -8.84 -8.23
CA ARG A 107 6.65 -9.89 -8.77
C ARG A 107 6.73 -11.11 -7.86
N GLY A 108 6.81 -10.90 -6.55
CA GLY A 108 6.77 -11.99 -5.56
C GLY A 108 5.52 -12.85 -5.69
N ILE A 109 4.35 -12.24 -5.89
CA ILE A 109 3.08 -12.97 -6.13
C ILE A 109 3.14 -13.78 -7.43
N LYS A 110 3.68 -13.21 -8.51
CA LYS A 110 3.85 -13.94 -9.79
C LYS A 110 4.80 -15.11 -9.64
N ALA A 111 5.92 -14.92 -8.94
CA ALA A 111 6.89 -15.97 -8.64
C ALA A 111 6.27 -17.09 -7.79
N PHE A 112 5.49 -16.74 -6.76
CA PHE A 112 4.75 -17.72 -5.96
C PHE A 112 3.79 -18.54 -6.83
N ASN A 113 2.99 -17.88 -7.68
CA ASN A 113 2.04 -18.56 -8.57
C ASN A 113 2.71 -19.39 -9.69
N ALA A 114 3.93 -19.05 -10.06
CA ALA A 114 4.76 -19.82 -11.00
C ALA A 114 5.58 -20.91 -10.29
N HIS A 115 5.46 -21.02 -8.97
CA HIS A 115 6.19 -21.97 -8.12
C HIS A 115 7.72 -21.76 -8.17
N ASP A 116 8.16 -20.54 -8.50
CA ASP A 116 9.57 -20.14 -8.59
C ASP A 116 10.04 -19.54 -7.26
N MET A 117 10.43 -20.41 -6.34
CA MET A 117 10.92 -19.98 -5.02
C MET A 117 12.30 -19.33 -5.08
N GLU A 118 13.08 -19.56 -6.14
CA GLU A 118 14.38 -18.89 -6.35
C GLU A 118 14.18 -17.41 -6.67
N ALA A 119 13.17 -17.08 -7.49
CA ALA A 119 12.81 -15.70 -7.76
C ALA A 119 12.36 -14.96 -6.48
N ILE A 120 11.59 -15.62 -5.60
CA ILE A 120 11.22 -15.06 -4.29
C ILE A 120 12.48 -14.80 -3.44
N ALA A 121 13.42 -15.76 -3.40
CA ALA A 121 14.66 -15.61 -2.65
C ALA A 121 15.55 -14.47 -3.17
N ARG A 122 15.58 -14.27 -4.50
CA ARG A 122 16.36 -13.22 -5.17
C ARG A 122 15.86 -11.81 -4.83
N ASP A 123 14.55 -11.64 -4.72
CA ASP A 123 13.91 -10.34 -4.42
C ASP A 123 13.84 -10.05 -2.90
N ALA A 124 14.33 -10.95 -2.06
CA ALA A 124 14.45 -10.76 -0.62
C ALA A 124 15.87 -10.36 -0.22
N ALA A 125 15.98 -9.46 0.76
CA ALA A 125 17.29 -9.10 1.30
C ALA A 125 17.97 -10.31 1.98
N PRO A 126 19.33 -10.39 1.98
CA PRO A 126 20.05 -11.50 2.61
C PRO A 126 19.72 -11.70 4.09
N ASP A 127 19.35 -10.62 4.79
CA ASP A 127 18.97 -10.57 6.20
C ASP A 127 17.47 -10.39 6.42
N ALA A 128 16.64 -10.61 5.39
CA ALA A 128 15.19 -10.39 5.46
C ALA A 128 14.52 -11.17 6.59
N GLU A 129 13.51 -10.58 7.21
CA GLU A 129 12.73 -11.20 8.29
C GLU A 129 11.33 -11.58 7.82
N TYR A 130 10.82 -12.73 8.26
CA TYR A 130 9.48 -13.19 7.91
C TYR A 130 8.76 -13.70 9.15
N PHE A 131 7.52 -13.24 9.31
CA PHE A 131 6.63 -13.59 10.42
C PHE A 131 5.34 -14.17 9.87
N ALA A 132 4.84 -15.22 10.50
CA ALA A 132 3.55 -15.81 10.20
C ALA A 132 2.90 -16.33 11.48
N PRO A 133 1.60 -16.70 11.47
CA PRO A 133 0.95 -17.23 12.66
C PRO A 133 1.60 -18.57 13.10
N GLY A 134 1.36 -18.98 14.35
CA GLY A 134 1.98 -20.19 14.94
C GLY A 134 3.44 -19.99 15.37
N ASP A 135 3.79 -18.79 15.86
CA ASP A 135 5.13 -18.40 16.33
C ASP A 135 6.26 -18.55 15.29
N VAL A 136 5.93 -18.51 14.00
CA VAL A 136 6.91 -18.58 12.92
C VAL A 136 7.69 -17.28 12.84
N LYS A 137 9.01 -17.38 13.01
CA LYS A 137 9.98 -16.29 12.84
C LYS A 137 11.18 -16.79 12.05
N LEU A 138 11.37 -16.25 10.85
CA LEU A 138 12.44 -16.66 9.94
C LEU A 138 13.35 -15.46 9.64
N LYS A 139 14.63 -15.76 9.42
CA LYS A 139 15.63 -14.78 9.02
C LYS A 139 16.46 -15.31 7.85
N GLY A 140 16.64 -14.45 6.86
CA GLY A 140 17.37 -14.70 5.62
C GLY A 140 16.51 -15.30 4.52
N SER A 141 16.82 -14.91 3.28
CA SER A 141 16.06 -15.27 2.07
C SER A 141 15.88 -16.78 1.89
N GLN A 142 16.87 -17.59 2.28
CA GLN A 142 16.81 -19.05 2.15
C GLN A 142 15.73 -19.70 3.05
N LYS A 143 15.57 -19.25 4.30
CA LYS A 143 14.52 -19.79 5.18
C LYS A 143 13.13 -19.35 4.71
N ILE A 144 13.01 -18.14 4.18
CA ILE A 144 11.77 -17.62 3.59
C ILE A 144 11.37 -18.46 2.37
N LYS A 145 12.34 -18.77 1.50
CA LYS A 145 12.17 -19.67 0.37
C LYS A 145 11.66 -21.05 0.80
N GLU A 146 12.30 -21.66 1.78
CA GLU A 146 11.90 -22.99 2.31
C GLU A 146 10.48 -22.98 2.89
N TYR A 147 10.09 -21.90 3.58
CA TYR A 147 8.73 -21.74 4.09
C TYR A 147 7.69 -21.68 2.97
N ASN A 148 7.94 -20.88 1.92
CA ASN A 148 7.03 -20.80 0.78
C ASN A 148 7.01 -22.13 -0.02
N GLN A 149 8.17 -22.79 -0.14
CA GLN A 149 8.29 -24.11 -0.78
C GLN A 149 7.44 -25.17 -0.05
N ASN A 150 7.35 -25.13 1.28
CA ASN A 150 6.50 -26.05 2.05
C ASN A 150 5.02 -25.94 1.62
N PHE A 151 4.50 -24.73 1.43
CA PHE A 151 3.12 -24.52 0.96
C PHE A 151 2.92 -24.99 -0.49
N VAL A 152 3.83 -24.64 -1.40
CA VAL A 152 3.73 -25.07 -2.81
C VAL A 152 3.86 -26.60 -2.96
N THR A 153 4.66 -27.24 -2.09
CA THR A 153 4.79 -28.71 -2.07
C THR A 153 3.53 -29.37 -1.52
N ALA A 154 2.94 -28.80 -0.47
CA ALA A 154 1.70 -29.30 0.13
C ALA A 154 0.46 -29.09 -0.77
N PHE A 155 0.48 -28.02 -1.57
CA PHE A 155 -0.58 -27.61 -2.48
C PHE A 155 0.00 -27.41 -3.91
N PRO A 156 0.18 -28.47 -4.71
CA PRO A 156 0.85 -28.40 -6.03
C PRO A 156 0.09 -27.60 -7.10
N ASP A 157 -1.14 -27.17 -6.82
CA ASP A 157 -1.96 -26.27 -7.62
C ASP A 157 -2.17 -24.91 -6.92
N ALA A 158 -1.32 -24.60 -5.91
CA ALA A 158 -1.39 -23.38 -5.13
C ALA A 158 -1.42 -22.13 -6.00
N ARG A 159 -2.37 -21.25 -5.69
CA ARG A 159 -2.49 -19.94 -6.32
C ARG A 159 -2.92 -18.89 -5.30
N VAL A 160 -2.31 -17.72 -5.43
CA VAL A 160 -2.65 -16.48 -4.74
C VAL A 160 -3.27 -15.50 -5.73
N GLU A 161 -4.39 -14.91 -5.35
CA GLU A 161 -5.00 -13.78 -6.03
C GLU A 161 -5.00 -12.57 -5.09
N ALA A 162 -4.35 -11.48 -5.48
CA ALA A 162 -4.40 -10.22 -4.74
C ALA A 162 -5.72 -9.50 -5.08
N THR A 163 -6.54 -9.25 -4.07
CA THR A 163 -7.80 -8.52 -4.21
C THR A 163 -7.59 -7.02 -4.05
N ASN A 164 -6.75 -6.63 -3.08
CA ASN A 164 -6.35 -5.24 -2.87
C ASN A 164 -4.84 -5.14 -2.70
N THR A 165 -4.27 -4.01 -3.15
CA THR A 165 -2.88 -3.67 -2.88
C THR A 165 -2.77 -2.19 -2.53
N PHE A 166 -2.37 -1.93 -1.30
CA PHE A 166 -2.16 -0.61 -0.75
C PHE A 166 -0.67 -0.31 -0.65
N THR A 167 -0.33 0.95 -0.79
CA THR A 167 1.07 1.35 -0.82
C THR A 167 1.24 2.68 -0.11
N GLN A 168 2.12 2.70 0.88
CA GLN A 168 2.48 3.90 1.63
C GLN A 168 3.93 3.80 2.10
N GLY A 169 4.72 4.84 1.87
CA GLY A 169 6.15 4.77 2.09
C GLY A 169 6.77 3.52 1.44
N ASN A 170 7.65 2.80 2.15
CA ASN A 170 8.28 1.55 1.67
C ASN A 170 7.40 0.32 1.90
N HIS A 171 6.18 0.56 2.39
CA HIS A 171 5.27 -0.48 2.80
C HIS A 171 4.26 -0.78 1.71
N VAL A 172 4.04 -2.08 1.52
CA VAL A 172 2.99 -2.60 0.65
C VAL A 172 2.14 -3.52 1.50
N ILE A 173 0.83 -3.38 1.39
CA ILE A 173 -0.12 -4.30 2.00
C ILE A 173 -0.86 -4.97 0.87
N VAL A 174 -0.89 -6.29 0.89
CA VAL A 174 -1.67 -7.12 -0.03
C VAL A 174 -2.74 -7.81 0.78
N GLU A 175 -4.00 -7.62 0.39
CA GLU A 175 -5.09 -8.51 0.76
C GLU A 175 -5.31 -9.46 -0.41
N GLY A 176 -5.60 -10.72 -0.11
CA GLY A 176 -5.81 -11.69 -1.16
C GLY A 176 -6.40 -13.00 -0.69
N VAL A 177 -6.58 -13.89 -1.65
CA VAL A 177 -7.10 -15.23 -1.43
C VAL A 177 -6.05 -16.24 -1.89
N PHE A 178 -5.69 -17.14 -1.00
CA PHE A 178 -4.95 -18.36 -1.31
C PHE A 178 -5.93 -19.48 -1.63
N THR A 179 -5.65 -20.26 -2.67
CA THR A 179 -6.38 -21.48 -3.01
C THR A 179 -5.42 -22.61 -3.34
N GLY A 180 -5.82 -23.85 -3.07
CA GLY A 180 -5.06 -25.04 -3.44
C GLY A 180 -5.71 -26.34 -2.97
N THR A 181 -5.21 -27.46 -3.46
CA THR A 181 -5.61 -28.83 -3.11
C THR A 181 -4.50 -29.50 -2.35
N HIS A 182 -4.80 -29.98 -1.13
CA HIS A 182 -3.81 -30.57 -0.22
C HIS A 182 -3.41 -32.00 -0.64
N ASN A 183 -2.51 -32.08 -1.61
CA ASN A 183 -2.03 -33.31 -2.22
C ASN A 183 -0.59 -33.68 -1.83
N GLY A 184 0.10 -32.79 -1.11
CA GLY A 184 1.41 -33.06 -0.52
C GLY A 184 1.35 -33.07 1.01
N MET A 185 2.49 -33.36 1.63
CA MET A 185 2.64 -33.26 3.08
C MET A 185 2.89 -31.80 3.48
N LEU A 186 2.06 -31.27 4.38
CA LEU A 186 2.25 -29.94 4.95
C LEU A 186 3.02 -30.05 6.26
N LYS A 187 4.23 -29.50 6.31
CA LYS A 187 4.99 -29.41 7.57
C LYS A 187 4.46 -28.26 8.42
N THR A 188 4.13 -28.52 9.68
CA THR A 188 3.68 -27.48 10.62
C THR A 188 4.43 -27.57 11.94
N PRO A 189 4.48 -26.50 12.75
CA PRO A 189 5.05 -26.56 14.10
C PRO A 189 4.37 -27.58 15.03
N MET A 190 3.11 -27.96 14.74
CA MET A 190 2.35 -28.94 15.53
C MET A 190 2.52 -30.39 15.03
N GLY A 191 3.30 -30.60 13.96
CA GLY A 191 3.50 -31.89 13.31
C GLY A 191 3.21 -31.87 11.81
N ASP A 192 3.60 -32.94 11.13
CA ASP A 192 3.35 -33.11 9.71
C ASP A 192 1.89 -33.50 9.47
N VAL A 193 1.26 -32.84 8.50
CA VAL A 193 -0.12 -33.13 8.08
C VAL A 193 -0.05 -33.88 6.74
N PRO A 194 -0.43 -35.17 6.68
CA PRO A 194 -0.46 -35.92 5.43
C PRO A 194 -1.48 -35.34 4.46
N ALA A 195 -1.26 -35.56 3.16
CA ALA A 195 -2.18 -35.16 2.10
C ALA A 195 -3.62 -35.62 2.42
N THR A 196 -4.57 -34.70 2.37
CA THR A 196 -5.98 -34.98 2.67
C THR A 196 -6.86 -35.01 1.43
N GLY A 197 -6.32 -34.58 0.27
CA GLY A 197 -7.06 -34.44 -0.99
C GLY A 197 -8.09 -33.31 -0.98
N LYS A 198 -8.18 -32.52 0.11
CA LYS A 198 -9.17 -31.46 0.26
C LYS A 198 -8.71 -30.18 -0.41
N LYS A 199 -9.66 -29.49 -1.05
CA LYS A 199 -9.47 -28.12 -1.54
C LYS A 199 -9.64 -27.14 -0.39
N VAL A 200 -8.76 -26.14 -0.33
CA VAL A 200 -8.82 -25.05 0.63
C VAL A 200 -8.91 -23.70 -0.07
N SER A 201 -9.56 -22.76 0.60
CA SER A 201 -9.57 -21.33 0.26
C SER A 201 -9.43 -20.52 1.54
N GLY A 202 -8.50 -19.58 1.58
CA GLY A 202 -8.26 -18.76 2.76
C GLY A 202 -7.88 -17.35 2.37
N GLU A 203 -8.48 -16.37 3.04
CA GLU A 203 -8.06 -14.98 2.93
C GLU A 203 -6.75 -14.78 3.68
N PHE A 204 -5.91 -13.88 3.18
CA PHE A 204 -4.68 -13.49 3.84
C PHE A 204 -4.42 -11.99 3.68
N ILE A 205 -3.59 -11.50 4.59
CA ILE A 205 -2.97 -10.18 4.50
C ILE A 205 -1.46 -10.37 4.58
N GLN A 206 -0.72 -9.78 3.64
CA GLN A 206 0.73 -9.65 3.71
C GLN A 206 1.14 -8.19 3.79
N ILE A 207 1.97 -7.87 4.77
CA ILE A 207 2.55 -6.55 4.95
C ILE A 207 4.04 -6.66 4.65
N PHE A 208 4.50 -5.90 3.66
CA PHE A 208 5.90 -5.86 3.22
C PHE A 208 6.57 -4.56 3.65
N ASP A 209 7.84 -4.66 4.03
CA ASP A 209 8.77 -3.54 4.08
C ASP A 209 9.85 -3.79 3.03
N VAL A 210 10.03 -2.82 2.13
CA VAL A 210 10.99 -2.90 1.03
C VAL A 210 12.06 -1.84 1.24
N ASP A 211 13.32 -2.21 1.11
CA ASP A 211 14.43 -1.25 1.11
C ASP A 211 15.26 -1.46 -0.15
N ARG A 212 15.51 -0.38 -0.89
CA ARG A 212 16.36 -0.38 -2.10
C ARG A 212 16.06 -1.54 -3.06
N GLY A 213 14.76 -1.79 -3.28
CA GLY A 213 14.28 -2.82 -4.19
C GLY A 213 14.36 -4.25 -3.67
N LEU A 214 14.61 -4.47 -2.38
CA LEU A 214 14.62 -5.78 -1.75
C LEU A 214 13.60 -5.84 -0.62
N VAL A 215 12.88 -6.95 -0.50
CA VAL A 215 12.02 -7.20 0.65
C VAL A 215 12.88 -7.38 1.90
N LYS A 216 12.78 -6.46 2.85
CA LYS A 216 13.46 -6.54 4.15
C LYS A 216 12.63 -7.28 5.19
N LYS A 217 11.31 -7.14 5.13
CA LYS A 217 10.42 -7.77 6.11
C LYS A 217 9.09 -8.13 5.48
N VAL A 218 8.54 -9.27 5.91
CA VAL A 218 7.18 -9.69 5.60
C VAL A 218 6.47 -10.09 6.89
N HIS A 219 5.24 -9.62 7.07
CA HIS A 219 4.32 -10.12 8.08
C HIS A 219 3.10 -10.70 7.38
N MET A 220 2.95 -12.01 7.47
CA MET A 220 1.85 -12.78 6.93
C MET A 220 0.79 -13.00 8.01
N VAL A 221 -0.47 -12.75 7.68
CA VAL A 221 -1.63 -13.00 8.53
C VAL A 221 -2.63 -13.82 7.72
N TYR A 222 -3.08 -14.93 8.28
CA TYR A 222 -4.17 -15.75 7.76
C TYR A 222 -4.76 -16.56 8.92
N ASP A 223 -5.96 -17.10 8.73
CA ASP A 223 -6.62 -17.91 9.75
C ASP A 223 -6.12 -19.37 9.72
N GLN A 224 -5.21 -19.69 10.64
CA GLN A 224 -4.71 -21.05 10.80
C GLN A 224 -5.77 -22.04 11.27
N VAL A 225 -6.74 -21.60 12.08
CA VAL A 225 -7.83 -22.47 12.55
C VAL A 225 -8.74 -22.80 11.38
N GLN A 226 -9.05 -21.83 10.52
CA GLN A 226 -9.84 -22.06 9.31
C GLN A 226 -9.11 -23.00 8.35
N LEU A 227 -7.80 -22.82 8.14
CA LEU A 227 -6.99 -23.74 7.32
C LEU A 227 -7.04 -25.16 7.89
N MET A 228 -6.75 -25.34 9.18
CA MET A 228 -6.74 -26.66 9.82
C MET A 228 -8.14 -27.30 9.85
N THR A 229 -9.20 -26.50 10.01
CA THR A 229 -10.58 -26.97 9.92
C THR A 229 -10.91 -27.49 8.51
N GLN A 230 -10.52 -26.75 7.47
CA GLN A 230 -10.72 -27.18 6.08
C GLN A 230 -9.94 -28.47 5.77
N LEU A 231 -8.75 -28.64 6.36
CA LEU A 231 -7.98 -29.88 6.27
C LEU A 231 -8.60 -31.03 7.10
N GLY A 232 -9.51 -30.74 8.03
CA GLY A 232 -10.15 -31.72 8.92
C GLY A 232 -9.33 -32.05 10.18
N MET A 233 -8.43 -31.16 10.56
CA MET A 233 -7.51 -31.29 11.70
C MET A 233 -7.98 -30.51 12.93
N ALA A 234 -9.07 -29.73 12.83
CA ALA A 234 -9.69 -28.99 13.92
C ALA A 234 -11.23 -29.14 13.86
N PRO A 235 -11.95 -29.04 15.00
CA PRO A 235 -13.41 -29.11 15.02
C PRO A 235 -14.02 -27.93 14.25
N ALA A 236 -15.00 -28.21 13.39
CA ALA A 236 -15.66 -27.18 12.59
C ALA A 236 -16.38 -26.14 13.48
N PRO A 237 -16.31 -24.83 13.17
CA PRO A 237 -17.12 -23.85 13.88
C PRO A 237 -18.60 -24.19 13.69
N PRO A 238 -19.45 -23.99 14.72
CA PRO A 238 -20.87 -24.26 14.60
C PRO A 238 -21.45 -23.44 13.46
N GLN A 239 -22.06 -24.10 12.47
CA GLN A 239 -22.79 -23.42 11.42
C GLN A 239 -23.89 -22.57 12.07
N GLN A 240 -23.75 -21.25 12.01
CA GLN A 240 -24.87 -20.38 12.33
C GLN A 240 -25.92 -20.58 11.23
N ALA A 241 -26.98 -21.31 11.58
CA ALA A 241 -28.16 -21.39 10.75
C ALA A 241 -28.69 -19.97 10.53
N ILE A 242 -28.55 -19.45 9.31
CA ILE A 242 -29.22 -18.23 8.90
C ILE A 242 -30.72 -18.53 8.97
N LYS A 243 -31.36 -18.14 10.08
CA LYS A 243 -32.82 -18.09 10.15
C LYS A 243 -33.25 -16.96 9.23
N THR A 244 -33.62 -17.31 8.01
CA THR A 244 -34.41 -16.45 7.13
C THR A 244 -35.79 -16.30 7.76
N GLY A 245 -35.94 -15.28 8.61
CA GLY A 245 -37.23 -14.86 9.15
C GLY A 245 -38.06 -14.24 8.03
N ARG A 246 -39.17 -14.91 7.69
CA ARG A 246 -40.34 -14.31 7.06
C ARG A 246 -41.22 -13.67 8.12
#